data_AF-A0A8S3VGG8-F1
#
_entry.id   AF-A0A8S3VGG8-F1
#
_cell.length_a   1.000
_cell.length_b   1.000
_cell.length_c   1.000
_cell.angle_alpha   90.00
_cell.angle_beta   90.00
_cell.angle_gamma   90.00
#
_symmetry.space_group_name_H-M   'P 1'
#
loop_
_entity.id
_entity.type
_entity.pdbx_description
1 polymer ?
#
loop_
_entity_poly.entity_id
_entity_poly.type
_entity_poly.pdbx_seq_one_letter_code
_entity_poly.pdbx_strand_id
1 'polypeptide(L)'
;MSKSKYNGVDPQEIIDEYGVSATRMTIVYNVAPKSDRKWSNTEFKGVLNWKGKVWSLVTMVLKNYNKVDTAFQDIDEWNRKIKEVRNIHLAEINYNFETTFMISVAITAMQQLTEYLRSVPIEVAVNSDMFLQTLAEVIIMISPISPSFASELWEGYTNRITSCSTCDMVRIQISVLNFIFTKTDLICWQV
;
A
#
# COMPACT_ATOMS: atom_id res chain seq x y z
N MET A 1 -25.20 13.54 -3.40
CA MET A 1 -26.05 13.29 -2.22
C MET A 1 -26.56 14.64 -1.71
N SER A 2 -27.83 14.76 -1.33
CA SER A 2 -28.36 16.00 -0.74
C SER A 2 -29.34 15.72 0.40
N LYS A 3 -29.34 16.58 1.42
CA LYS A 3 -30.27 16.49 2.55
C LYS A 3 -31.73 16.48 2.07
N SER A 4 -32.06 17.30 1.07
CA SER A 4 -33.42 17.40 0.51
C SER A 4 -33.89 16.15 -0.25
N LYS A 5 -32.97 15.32 -0.75
CA LYS A 5 -33.31 14.08 -1.48
C LYS A 5 -33.27 12.85 -0.58
N TYR A 6 -32.96 13.01 0.71
CA TYR A 6 -32.82 11.93 1.70
C TYR A 6 -31.99 10.74 1.19
N ASN A 7 -30.96 11.02 0.37
CA ASN A 7 -30.09 10.03 -0.25
C ASN A 7 -28.63 10.17 0.23
N GLY A 8 -28.44 10.74 1.41
CA GLY A 8 -27.15 10.75 2.08
C GLY A 8 -26.87 9.39 2.69
N VAL A 9 -25.61 8.98 2.63
CA VAL A 9 -25.10 7.82 3.37
C VAL A 9 -24.45 8.36 4.63
N ASP A 10 -24.77 7.77 5.78
CA ASP A 10 -24.12 8.14 7.04
C ASP A 10 -22.67 7.63 7.04
N PRO A 11 -21.65 8.51 7.15
CA PRO A 11 -20.27 8.08 7.24
C PRO A 11 -19.99 7.18 8.45
N GLN A 12 -20.72 7.34 9.55
CA GLN A 12 -20.49 6.56 10.76
C GLN A 12 -20.87 5.10 10.55
N GLU A 13 -22.02 4.81 9.93
CA GLU A 13 -22.45 3.45 9.60
C GLU A 13 -21.41 2.72 8.72
N ILE A 14 -20.85 3.43 7.75
CA ILE A 14 -19.81 2.88 6.85
C ILE A 14 -18.50 2.60 7.58
N ILE A 15 -18.10 3.50 8.48
CA ILE A 15 -16.89 3.33 9.30
C ILE A 15 -17.06 2.16 10.27
N ASP A 16 -18.24 2.01 10.88
CA ASP A 16 -18.53 0.92 11.81
C ASP A 16 -18.56 -0.44 11.10
N GLU A 17 -19.05 -0.49 9.86
CA GLU A 17 -19.13 -1.72 9.07
C GLU A 17 -17.78 -2.13 8.44
N TYR A 18 -17.05 -1.19 7.82
CA TYR A 18 -15.89 -1.47 6.99
C TYR A 18 -14.55 -0.98 7.56
N GLY A 19 -14.60 -0.13 8.60
CA GLY A 19 -13.44 0.53 9.18
C GLY A 19 -12.97 1.76 8.39
N VAL A 20 -12.28 2.65 9.09
CA VAL A 20 -11.77 3.92 8.53
C VAL A 20 -10.84 3.71 7.34
N SER A 21 -9.97 2.70 7.41
CA SER A 21 -8.96 2.44 6.38
C SER A 21 -9.57 2.05 5.03
N ALA A 22 -10.57 1.17 5.05
CA ALA A 22 -11.25 0.72 3.84
C ALA A 22 -12.16 1.82 3.29
N THR A 23 -12.83 2.56 4.18
CA THR A 23 -13.67 3.72 3.81
C THR A 23 -12.86 4.76 3.04
N ARG A 24 -11.69 5.17 3.54
CA ARG A 24 -10.81 6.12 2.85
C ARG A 24 -10.34 5.63 1.48
N MET A 25 -9.95 4.36 1.39
CA MET A 25 -9.56 3.75 0.12
C MET A 25 -10.72 3.76 -0.88
N THR A 26 -11.93 3.37 -0.45
CA THR A 26 -13.12 3.32 -1.31
C THR A 26 -13.49 4.69 -1.88
N ILE A 27 -13.30 5.78 -1.12
CA ILE A 27 -13.61 7.15 -1.59
C ILE A 27 -12.86 7.48 -2.89
N VAL A 28 -11.59 7.08 -2.99
CA VAL A 28 -10.72 7.35 -4.14
C VAL A 28 -10.59 6.16 -5.10
N TYR A 29 -11.26 5.04 -4.80
CA TYR A 29 -11.24 3.84 -5.63
C TYR A 29 -12.19 3.96 -6.82
N ASN A 30 -11.75 3.54 -8.00
CA ASN A 30 -12.58 3.44 -9.20
C ASN A 30 -13.32 4.75 -9.61
N VAL A 31 -12.75 5.91 -9.29
CA VAL A 31 -13.34 7.23 -9.59
C VAL A 31 -12.24 8.22 -9.99
N ALA A 32 -12.54 9.14 -10.90
CA ALA A 32 -11.65 10.23 -11.24
C ALA A 32 -11.89 11.44 -10.31
N PRO A 33 -10.89 12.30 -10.05
CA PRO A 33 -11.03 13.40 -9.07
C PRO A 33 -12.18 14.37 -9.33
N LYS A 34 -12.57 14.55 -10.60
CA LYS A 34 -13.62 15.49 -11.03
C LYS A 34 -14.91 14.80 -11.47
N SER A 35 -15.00 13.46 -11.38
CA SER A 35 -16.18 12.73 -11.81
C SER A 35 -17.19 12.56 -10.68
N ASP A 36 -18.46 12.67 -11.00
CA ASP A 36 -19.53 12.35 -10.07
C ASP A 36 -19.48 10.87 -9.67
N ARG A 37 -19.51 10.60 -8.36
CA ARG A 37 -19.53 9.24 -7.82
C ARG A 37 -20.97 8.86 -7.45
N LYS A 38 -21.45 7.76 -8.02
CA LYS A 38 -22.63 7.06 -7.49
C LYS A 38 -22.16 6.13 -6.38
N TRP A 39 -22.51 6.45 -5.14
CA TRP A 39 -22.11 5.63 -4.00
C TRP A 39 -22.72 4.23 -4.09
N SER A 40 -21.88 3.20 -3.94
CA SER A 40 -22.28 1.79 -3.88
C SER A 40 -21.40 1.02 -2.91
N ASN A 41 -22.02 0.25 -2.01
CA ASN A 41 -21.28 -0.59 -1.06
C ASN A 41 -20.55 -1.75 -1.76
N THR A 42 -20.88 -2.05 -3.01
CA THR A 42 -20.21 -3.12 -3.78
C THR A 42 -18.72 -2.87 -4.01
N GLU A 43 -18.30 -1.61 -4.02
CA GLU A 43 -16.89 -1.24 -4.27
C GLU A 43 -15.97 -1.61 -3.09
N PHE A 44 -16.51 -1.72 -1.87
CA PHE A 44 -15.75 -2.17 -0.71
C PHE A 44 -15.19 -3.57 -0.90
N LYS A 45 -15.89 -4.44 -1.64
CA LYS A 45 -15.41 -5.80 -1.91
C LYS A 45 -14.04 -5.81 -2.61
N GLY A 46 -13.84 -4.91 -3.59
CA GLY A 46 -12.57 -4.79 -4.32
C GLY A 46 -11.44 -4.28 -3.42
N VAL A 47 -11.73 -3.22 -2.65
CA VAL A 47 -10.79 -2.63 -1.70
C VAL A 47 -10.39 -3.62 -0.62
N LEU A 48 -11.35 -4.30 0.02
CA LEU A 48 -11.09 -5.27 1.07
C LEU A 48 -10.31 -6.48 0.57
N ASN A 49 -10.62 -6.96 -0.64
CA ASN A 49 -9.86 -8.06 -1.26
C ASN A 49 -8.40 -7.65 -1.47
N TRP A 50 -8.14 -6.48 -2.08
CA TRP A 50 -6.77 -6.02 -2.26
C TRP A 50 -6.05 -5.77 -0.93
N LYS A 51 -6.70 -5.14 0.04
CA LYS A 51 -6.17 -4.96 1.40
C LYS A 51 -5.78 -6.29 2.03
N GLY A 52 -6.63 -7.32 1.90
CA GLY A 52 -6.35 -8.68 2.36
C GLY A 52 -5.17 -9.33 1.64
N LYS A 53 -5.00 -9.08 0.33
CA LYS A 53 -3.83 -9.55 -0.43
C LYS A 53 -2.52 -8.93 0.04
N VAL A 54 -2.51 -7.61 0.31
CA VAL A 54 -1.34 -6.90 0.86
C VAL A 54 -1.00 -7.45 2.24
N TRP A 55 -1.99 -7.56 3.13
CA TRP A 55 -1.81 -8.14 4.47
C TRP A 55 -1.25 -9.57 4.40
N SER A 56 -1.82 -10.41 3.55
CA SER A 56 -1.36 -11.79 3.34
C SER A 56 0.07 -11.83 2.82
N LEU A 57 0.46 -10.92 1.92
CA LEU A 57 1.82 -10.86 1.38
C LEU A 57 2.84 -10.45 2.46
N VAL A 58 2.55 -9.38 3.20
CA VAL A 58 3.42 -8.91 4.29
C VAL A 58 3.55 -9.99 5.35
N THR A 59 2.45 -10.54 5.86
CA THR A 59 2.49 -11.59 6.89
C THR A 59 3.17 -12.87 6.43
N MET A 60 3.07 -13.22 5.14
CA MET A 60 3.79 -14.34 4.54
C MET A 60 5.31 -14.10 4.59
N VAL A 61 5.80 -12.91 4.23
CA VAL A 61 7.22 -12.57 4.37
C VAL A 61 7.64 -12.64 5.84
N LEU A 62 6.92 -11.98 6.74
CA LEU A 62 7.27 -11.92 8.17
C LEU A 62 7.34 -13.30 8.84
N LYS A 63 6.49 -14.24 8.41
CA LYS A 63 6.47 -15.61 8.94
C LYS A 63 7.67 -16.45 8.48
N ASN A 64 8.19 -16.19 7.29
CA ASN A 64 9.20 -17.01 6.63
C ASN A 64 10.59 -16.35 6.58
N TYR A 65 10.69 -15.06 6.88
CA TYR A 65 11.94 -14.32 6.97
C TYR A 65 12.88 -14.99 7.99
N ASN A 66 14.14 -15.21 7.59
CA ASN A 66 15.17 -15.96 8.33
C ASN A 66 14.85 -17.44 8.64
N LYS A 67 13.82 -18.04 8.02
CA LYS A 67 13.49 -19.48 8.19
C LYS A 67 13.72 -20.32 6.94
N VAL A 68 13.75 -19.70 5.77
CA VAL A 68 14.00 -20.36 4.50
C VAL A 68 15.49 -20.23 4.18
N ASP A 69 16.08 -21.32 3.69
CA ASP A 69 17.50 -21.36 3.38
C ASP A 69 17.86 -20.39 2.24
N THR A 70 19.06 -19.81 2.34
CA THR A 70 19.57 -18.74 1.46
C THR A 70 20.06 -19.23 0.10
N ALA A 71 20.16 -20.54 -0.10
CA ALA A 71 20.78 -21.15 -1.29
C ALA A 71 19.83 -21.29 -2.48
N PHE A 72 19.08 -20.25 -2.84
CA PHE A 72 18.23 -20.24 -4.03
C PHE A 72 19.02 -19.79 -5.27
N GLN A 73 19.15 -20.68 -6.25
CA GLN A 73 19.69 -20.33 -7.57
C GLN A 73 18.69 -19.43 -8.31
N ASP A 74 19.17 -18.43 -9.05
CA ASP A 74 18.37 -17.45 -9.83
C ASP A 74 17.87 -16.19 -9.09
N ILE A 75 18.34 -15.91 -7.87
CA ILE A 75 17.93 -14.70 -7.13
C ILE A 75 18.24 -13.40 -7.91
N ASP A 76 19.36 -13.35 -8.62
CA ASP A 76 19.77 -12.19 -9.41
C ASP A 76 18.88 -11.94 -10.62
N GLU A 77 18.40 -13.01 -11.27
CA GLU A 77 17.46 -12.89 -12.38
C GLU A 77 16.12 -12.35 -11.90
N TRP A 78 15.63 -12.88 -10.77
CA TRP A 78 14.43 -12.37 -10.12
C TRP A 78 14.58 -10.93 -9.67
N ASN A 79 15.73 -10.54 -9.09
CA ASN A 79 16.02 -9.15 -8.74
C ASN A 79 15.88 -8.22 -9.95
N ARG A 80 16.42 -8.62 -11.11
CA ARG A 80 16.29 -7.85 -12.34
C ARG A 80 14.83 -7.73 -12.80
N LYS A 81 14.10 -8.85 -12.83
CA LYS A 81 12.67 -8.89 -13.21
C LYS A 81 11.81 -8.01 -12.29
N ILE A 82 12.00 -8.12 -10.97
CA ILE A 82 11.27 -7.33 -9.97
C ILE A 82 11.60 -5.86 -10.15
N LYS A 83 12.87 -5.50 -10.35
CA LYS A 83 13.30 -4.11 -10.55
C LYS A 83 12.66 -3.48 -11.81
N GLU A 84 12.59 -4.22 -12.91
CA GLU A 84 11.95 -3.76 -14.15
C GLU A 84 10.46 -3.47 -13.92
N VAL A 85 9.72 -4.42 -13.32
CA VAL A 85 8.28 -4.27 -13.02
C VAL A 85 8.03 -3.14 -12.01
N ARG A 86 8.85 -3.08 -10.94
CA ARG A 86 8.82 -2.01 -9.93
C ARG A 86 8.95 -0.64 -10.59
N ASN A 87 9.96 -0.43 -11.43
CA ASN A 87 10.24 0.88 -12.01
C ASN A 87 9.10 1.38 -12.92
N ILE A 88 8.49 0.47 -13.68
CA ILE A 88 7.33 0.79 -14.54
C ILE A 88 6.17 1.28 -13.68
N HIS A 89 5.79 0.50 -12.66
CA HIS A 89 4.67 0.87 -11.79
C HIS A 89 4.96 2.10 -10.94
N LEU A 90 6.18 2.27 -10.42
CA LEU A 90 6.53 3.46 -9.64
C LEU A 90 6.46 4.74 -10.48
N ALA A 91 6.94 4.71 -11.74
CA ALA A 91 6.83 5.85 -12.63
C ALA A 91 5.36 6.22 -12.89
N GLU A 92 4.52 5.22 -13.14
CA GLU A 92 3.07 5.42 -13.32
C GLU A 92 2.40 5.96 -12.05
N ILE A 93 2.71 5.39 -10.89
CA ILE A 93 2.13 5.78 -9.61
C ILE A 93 2.53 7.22 -9.27
N ASN A 94 3.82 7.56 -9.38
CA ASN A 94 4.30 8.93 -9.12
C ASN A 94 3.65 9.94 -10.07
N TYR A 95 3.57 9.63 -11.36
CA TYR A 95 2.89 10.50 -12.33
C TYR A 95 1.42 10.74 -11.95
N ASN A 96 0.72 9.71 -11.48
CA ASN A 96 -0.67 9.81 -11.06
C ASN A 96 -0.88 10.51 -9.72
N PHE A 97 0.08 10.43 -8.79
CA PHE A 97 0.03 11.18 -7.53
C PHE A 97 0.39 12.66 -7.71
N GLU A 98 1.39 12.97 -8.53
CA GLU A 98 1.97 14.32 -8.62
C GLU A 98 1.37 15.17 -9.75
N THR A 99 1.09 14.56 -10.91
CA THR A 99 0.73 15.32 -12.12
C THR A 99 -0.77 15.27 -12.39
N THR A 100 -1.35 14.06 -12.51
CA THR A 100 -2.75 13.92 -12.95
C THR A 100 -3.75 13.89 -11.80
N PHE A 101 -3.27 13.62 -10.59
CA PHE A 101 -4.07 13.34 -9.39
C PHE A 101 -5.07 12.17 -9.57
N MET A 102 -4.86 11.29 -10.54
CA MET A 102 -5.71 10.12 -10.78
C MET A 102 -5.37 8.98 -9.80
N ILE A 103 -5.75 9.15 -8.54
CA ILE A 103 -5.45 8.21 -7.44
C ILE A 103 -6.03 6.80 -7.72
N SER A 104 -7.18 6.70 -8.37
CA SER A 104 -7.77 5.40 -8.75
C SER A 104 -6.88 4.60 -9.72
N VAL A 105 -6.17 5.27 -10.63
CA VAL A 105 -5.20 4.65 -11.54
C VAL A 105 -3.94 4.25 -10.75
N ALA A 106 -3.46 5.10 -9.84
CA ALA A 106 -2.36 4.75 -8.95
C ALA A 106 -2.68 3.51 -8.09
N ILE A 107 -3.90 3.38 -7.55
CA ILE A 107 -4.35 2.17 -6.83
C ILE A 107 -4.32 0.95 -7.75
N THR A 108 -4.76 1.10 -8.99
CA THR A 108 -4.76 0.00 -9.96
C THR A 108 -3.33 -0.47 -10.26
N ALA A 109 -2.38 0.44 -10.45
CA ALA A 109 -0.96 0.12 -10.61
C ALA A 109 -0.38 -0.57 -9.35
N MET A 110 -0.74 -0.09 -8.14
CA MET A 110 -0.34 -0.75 -6.89
C MET A 110 -0.95 -2.16 -6.76
N GLN A 111 -2.18 -2.37 -7.21
CA GLN A 111 -2.84 -3.69 -7.24
C GLN A 111 -2.10 -4.67 -8.17
N GLN A 112 -1.72 -4.20 -9.36
CA GLN A 112 -0.95 -5.00 -10.32
C GLN A 112 0.43 -5.36 -9.76
N LEU A 113 1.13 -4.39 -9.16
CA LEU A 113 2.40 -4.64 -8.49
C LEU A 113 2.27 -5.65 -7.34
N THR A 114 1.20 -5.54 -6.54
CA THR A 114 0.92 -6.50 -5.46
C THR A 114 0.69 -7.91 -6.00
N GLU A 115 -0.04 -8.05 -7.11
CA GLU A 115 -0.31 -9.35 -7.73
C GLU A 115 0.97 -9.96 -8.31
N TYR A 116 1.81 -9.15 -8.94
CA TYR A 116 3.12 -9.58 -9.41
C TYR A 116 3.98 -10.10 -8.26
N LEU A 117 4.09 -9.36 -7.16
CA LEU A 117 4.85 -9.81 -5.97
C LEU A 117 4.30 -11.11 -5.38
N ARG A 118 2.98 -11.34 -5.43
CA ARG A 118 2.38 -12.61 -4.99
C ARG A 118 2.72 -13.80 -5.86
N SER A 119 3.09 -13.58 -7.12
CA SER A 119 3.50 -14.64 -8.06
C SER A 119 4.99 -15.03 -7.92
N VAL A 120 5.77 -14.24 -7.18
CA VAL A 120 7.19 -14.52 -6.92
C VAL A 120 7.31 -15.70 -5.94
N PRO A 121 8.24 -16.65 -6.16
CA PRO A 121 8.48 -17.74 -5.23
C PRO A 121 8.83 -17.26 -3.82
N ILE A 122 8.43 -18.02 -2.80
CA ILE A 122 8.62 -17.64 -1.39
C ILE A 122 10.11 -17.50 -1.05
N GLU A 123 10.95 -18.35 -1.63
CA GLU A 123 12.40 -18.38 -1.46
C GLU A 123 13.03 -17.08 -1.94
N VAL A 124 12.53 -16.53 -3.04
CA VAL A 124 12.96 -15.22 -3.54
C VAL A 124 12.38 -14.12 -2.66
N ALA A 125 11.09 -14.19 -2.29
CA ALA A 125 10.41 -13.14 -1.55
C ALA A 125 11.06 -12.81 -0.19
N VAL A 126 11.67 -13.80 0.48
CA VAL A 126 12.30 -13.61 1.80
C VAL A 126 13.79 -13.31 1.73
N ASN A 127 14.47 -13.65 0.63
CA ASN A 127 15.92 -13.49 0.48
C ASN A 127 16.30 -12.32 -0.45
N SER A 128 15.41 -11.88 -1.33
CA SER A 128 15.66 -10.81 -2.29
C SER A 128 15.50 -9.43 -1.64
N ASP A 129 16.59 -8.67 -1.57
CA ASP A 129 16.55 -7.27 -1.13
C ASP A 129 15.63 -6.42 -2.02
N MET A 130 15.60 -6.69 -3.33
CA MET A 130 14.74 -5.98 -4.27
C MET A 130 13.26 -6.25 -3.99
N PHE A 131 12.90 -7.49 -3.66
CA PHE A 131 11.54 -7.83 -3.26
C PHE A 131 11.13 -7.10 -1.98
N LEU A 132 11.97 -7.18 -0.95
CA LEU A 132 11.73 -6.55 0.35
C LEU A 132 11.58 -5.03 0.20
N GLN A 133 12.47 -4.40 -0.56
CA GLN A 133 12.38 -2.99 -0.91
C GLN A 133 11.06 -2.66 -1.63
N THR A 134 10.69 -3.43 -2.65
CA THR A 134 9.46 -3.18 -3.41
C THR A 134 8.22 -3.33 -2.54
N LEU A 135 8.22 -4.29 -1.61
CA LEU A 135 7.15 -4.48 -0.64
C LEU A 135 7.03 -3.28 0.32
N ALA A 136 8.16 -2.79 0.83
CA ALA A 136 8.21 -1.59 1.67
C ALA A 136 7.64 -0.37 0.92
N GLU A 137 7.97 -0.20 -0.36
CA GLU A 137 7.44 0.88 -1.18
C GLU A 137 5.94 0.80 -1.39
N VAL A 138 5.38 -0.40 -1.60
CA VAL A 138 3.93 -0.60 -1.65
C VAL A 138 3.26 -0.12 -0.36
N ILE A 139 3.83 -0.45 0.81
CA ILE A 139 3.31 0.03 2.11
C ILE A 139 3.35 1.56 2.18
N ILE A 140 4.45 2.18 1.76
CA ILE A 140 4.59 3.64 1.79
C ILE A 140 3.62 4.33 0.82
N MET A 141 3.42 3.78 -0.39
CA MET A 141 2.48 4.32 -1.37
C MET A 141 1.01 4.22 -0.92
N ILE A 142 0.69 3.27 -0.03
CA ILE A 142 -0.64 3.14 0.58
C ILE A 142 -0.89 4.24 1.63
N SER A 143 0.16 4.73 2.30
CA SER A 143 0.08 5.71 3.39
C SER A 143 -0.81 6.94 3.12
N PRO A 144 -0.69 7.67 1.99
CA PRO A 144 -1.56 8.82 1.70
C PRO A 144 -3.05 8.46 1.64
N ILE A 145 -3.38 7.22 1.26
CA ILE A 145 -4.76 6.76 1.08
C ILE A 145 -5.29 6.21 2.40
N SER A 146 -4.51 5.36 3.07
CA SER A 146 -4.91 4.59 4.24
C SER A 146 -3.80 4.56 5.30
N PRO A 147 -3.60 5.66 6.04
CA PRO A 147 -2.44 5.82 6.91
C PRO A 147 -2.41 4.78 8.04
N SER A 148 -3.54 4.54 8.71
CA SER A 148 -3.60 3.56 9.82
C SER A 148 -3.26 2.14 9.38
N PHE A 149 -3.66 1.74 8.16
CA PHE A 149 -3.32 0.42 7.63
C PHE A 149 -1.85 0.33 7.22
N ALA A 150 -1.31 1.38 6.60
CA ALA A 150 0.10 1.45 6.26
C ALA A 150 0.99 1.43 7.51
N SER A 151 0.62 2.15 8.57
CA SER A 151 1.36 2.19 9.84
C SER A 151 1.46 0.82 10.50
N GLU A 152 0.34 0.08 10.59
CA GLU A 152 0.33 -1.28 11.15
C GLU A 152 1.24 -2.24 10.35
N LEU A 153 1.15 -2.19 9.02
CA LEU A 153 2.02 -2.99 8.15
C LEU A 153 3.49 -2.60 8.31
N TRP A 154 3.78 -1.31 8.40
CA TRP A 154 5.13 -0.79 8.53
C TRP A 154 5.76 -1.21 9.86
N GLU A 155 5.03 -1.12 10.96
CA GLU A 155 5.49 -1.58 12.28
C GLU A 155 5.80 -3.08 12.27
N GLY A 156 4.91 -3.90 11.70
CA GLY A 156 5.18 -5.33 11.53
C GLY A 156 6.41 -5.61 10.67
N TYR A 157 6.59 -4.82 9.60
CA TYR A 157 7.71 -4.93 8.66
C TYR A 157 9.05 -4.59 9.30
N THR A 158 9.18 -3.42 9.93
CA THR A 158 10.43 -2.93 10.53
C THR A 158 10.86 -3.73 11.75
N ASN A 159 9.91 -4.23 12.55
CA ASN A 159 10.22 -5.03 13.75
C ASN A 159 10.90 -6.38 13.43
N ARG A 160 10.73 -6.90 12.21
CA ARG A 160 11.27 -8.21 11.80
C ARG A 160 12.39 -8.10 10.78
N ILE A 161 12.30 -7.14 9.86
CA ILE A 161 13.20 -7.02 8.72
C ILE A 161 14.20 -5.91 9.01
N THR A 162 15.35 -6.30 9.56
CA THR A 162 16.43 -5.39 9.99
C THR A 162 17.59 -5.30 9.00
N SER A 163 17.66 -6.19 8.01
CA SER A 163 18.83 -6.30 7.11
C SER A 163 18.81 -5.32 5.94
N CYS A 164 17.67 -4.70 5.65
CA CYS A 164 17.55 -3.95 4.42
C CYS A 164 18.24 -2.58 4.59
N SER A 165 19.27 -2.32 3.80
CA SER A 165 19.92 -1.01 3.61
C SER A 165 18.96 0.09 3.11
N THR A 166 17.65 -0.19 3.06
CA THR A 166 16.54 0.74 2.81
C THR A 166 16.36 1.80 3.89
N CYS A 167 17.00 1.71 5.06
CA CYS A 167 17.00 2.82 6.03
C CYS A 167 17.49 4.14 5.41
N ASP A 168 18.34 4.11 4.38
CA ASP A 168 18.78 5.31 3.66
C ASP A 168 17.77 5.80 2.58
N MET A 169 16.85 4.94 2.11
CA MET A 169 15.76 5.35 1.20
C MET A 169 14.56 5.94 1.92
N VAL A 170 14.38 5.64 3.21
CA VAL A 170 13.39 6.33 4.06
C VAL A 170 13.66 7.84 4.10
N ARG A 171 14.93 8.28 3.95
CA ARG A 171 15.30 9.71 3.91
C ARG A 171 14.74 10.48 2.73
N ILE A 172 14.50 9.82 1.58
CA ILE A 172 13.96 10.50 0.39
C ILE A 172 12.44 10.65 0.49
N GLN A 173 11.74 9.71 1.15
CA GLN A 173 10.28 9.74 1.32
C GLN A 173 9.76 10.41 2.61
N ILE A 174 10.64 10.75 3.56
CA ILE A 174 10.29 11.66 4.67
C ILE A 174 9.80 13.01 4.14
N SER A 175 10.14 13.44 2.92
CA SER A 175 9.56 14.65 2.31
C SER A 175 8.04 14.51 2.01
N VAL A 176 7.60 13.37 1.50
CA VAL A 176 6.20 13.05 1.18
C VAL A 176 5.41 12.70 2.45
N LEU A 177 6.01 11.95 3.37
CA LEU A 177 5.42 11.66 4.68
C LEU A 177 5.37 12.92 5.56
N ASN A 178 6.37 13.81 5.54
CA ASN A 178 6.29 15.08 6.27
C ASN A 178 5.20 16.00 5.70
N PHE A 179 4.94 15.97 4.39
CA PHE A 179 3.80 16.71 3.83
C PHE A 179 2.44 16.22 4.36
N ILE A 180 2.34 14.93 4.72
CA ILE A 180 1.10 14.29 5.22
C ILE A 180 1.01 14.32 6.75
N PHE A 181 2.13 14.21 7.47
CA PHE A 181 2.17 14.03 8.94
C PHE A 181 2.64 15.27 9.73
N THR A 182 3.14 16.35 9.14
CA THR A 182 3.60 17.53 9.92
C THR A 182 2.52 18.49 10.38
N LYS A 183 1.22 18.22 10.13
CA LYS A 183 0.14 19.10 10.61
C LYS A 183 -0.94 18.47 11.49
N THR A 184 -0.92 17.17 11.75
CA THR A 184 -1.91 16.53 12.63
C THR A 184 -1.25 15.44 13.45
N ASP A 185 -0.97 15.74 14.73
CA ASP A 185 -0.74 14.75 15.80
C ASP A 185 0.72 14.46 16.17
N LEU A 186 1.38 15.49 16.71
CA LEU A 186 2.45 15.38 17.71
C LEU A 186 1.93 14.94 19.11
N ILE A 187 0.73 14.37 19.23
CA ILE A 187 0.07 14.15 20.54
C ILE A 187 -0.05 12.66 20.93
N CYS A 188 0.06 11.69 20.02
CA CYS A 188 -0.26 10.29 20.35
C CYS A 188 0.92 9.31 20.54
N TRP A 189 2.18 9.74 20.50
CA TRP A 189 3.34 8.83 20.66
C TRP A 189 4.10 8.97 21.98
N GLN A 190 3.39 9.23 23.08
CA GLN A 190 3.92 9.01 24.44
C GLN A 190 2.87 8.32 25.32
N VAL A 191 2.66 7.02 25.10
CA VAL A 191 2.33 6.03 26.16
C VAL A 191 2.94 4.70 25.76
#